data_AF-A0A7C9P9A4-F1
#
_entry.id   AF-A0A7C9P9A4-F1
#
_cell.length_a   1.000
_cell.length_b   1.000
_cell.length_c   1.000
_cell.angle_alpha   90.00
_cell.angle_beta   90.00
_cell.angle_gamma   90.00
#
_symmetry.space_group_name_H-M   'P 1'
#
loop_
_entity.id
_entity.type
_entity.pdbx_description
1 polymer ?
#
loop_
_entity_poly.entity_id
_entity_poly.type
_entity_poly.pdbx_seq_one_letter_code
_entity_poly.pdbx_strand_id
1 'polypeptide(L)'
;MNAPFFAACFHCGLPVPEGARYPIQFENQTQLSCCRGCQAVAQTIIDSGQGAYYTHRTALPATPREAETELAKLGLYDLPEIQESFVRVESENIREAALILENIVCAACIWLNERHISGLPGVLSVEINYATRRARVRWDNSRIQLSAILKAVSDIGYIAHPFDPGRSDDIYKRERNTAIKRLAIAGLGMMQVMMYALPTYTATDMTDEIRLLMSWASLVLTIPVVLYSAWPFFIGAWRDLKRRMLGMDVPVALGIGTAFLASVVSTFSGHGEVYYDSVTMFVFLLLTGRFLEMNARRRAGAAVEELVKLIPAATTRLPNWPARDEEQVPVARLTVGDHVLVRPGETLPADGVVIEGDSAVNEAMLTGESLPVSKTVHSRVVGGSLNQASPLVVQVEKLGADTRLASIVRLLDRAQSEKPRLAQLADRAAAWFVGLLLIITIAVGLVWYAIDPSKVLWIVVSILVVTCPCALGLATPAALTTATGRLTRLGLLTTRGHALETLARATDLVFDKTGTLTHGQLSVRRVIPLRGHSESEVSA
;
A
#
# COMPACT_ATOMS: atom_id res chain seq x y z
N MET A 1 -16.58 51.13 10.75
CA MET A 1 -15.14 51.22 10.43
C MET A 1 -14.85 50.17 9.37
N ASN A 2 -14.69 50.60 8.12
CA ASN A 2 -14.46 49.71 6.99
C ASN A 2 -13.01 49.22 7.04
N ALA A 3 -12.80 47.90 7.14
CA ALA A 3 -11.47 47.30 7.06
C ALA A 3 -10.88 47.57 5.66
N PRO A 4 -9.60 47.98 5.54
CA PRO A 4 -8.97 48.19 4.24
C PRO A 4 -8.86 46.87 3.47
N PHE A 5 -9.26 46.87 2.20
CA PHE A 5 -9.04 45.77 1.26
C PHE A 5 -7.54 45.70 0.93
N PHE A 6 -6.79 44.82 1.61
CA PHE A 6 -5.41 44.52 1.21
C PHE A 6 -5.43 43.63 -0.04
N ALA A 7 -4.71 44.02 -1.08
CA ALA A 7 -4.46 43.14 -2.22
C ALA A 7 -3.65 41.92 -1.76
N ALA A 8 -4.07 40.71 -2.16
CA ALA A 8 -3.37 39.48 -1.83
C ALA A 8 -2.17 39.27 -2.77
N CYS A 9 -1.08 38.73 -2.24
CA CYS A 9 0.11 38.37 -3.00
C CYS A 9 -0.23 37.28 -4.02
N PHE A 10 0.14 37.52 -5.29
CA PHE A 10 -0.09 36.57 -6.38
C PHE A 10 0.56 35.21 -6.14
N HIS A 11 1.71 35.16 -5.45
CA HIS A 11 2.44 33.92 -5.22
C HIS A 11 1.92 33.13 -4.01
N CYS A 12 1.87 33.76 -2.82
CA CYS A 12 1.58 33.09 -1.54
C CYS A 12 0.25 33.49 -0.88
N GLY A 13 -0.50 34.44 -1.46
CA GLY A 13 -1.81 34.87 -0.96
C GLY A 13 -1.81 35.71 0.32
N LEU A 14 -0.66 35.99 0.92
CA LEU A 14 -0.54 36.92 2.06
C LEU A 14 -0.87 38.37 1.66
N PRO A 15 -1.37 39.22 2.58
CA PRO A 15 -1.62 40.63 2.30
C PRO A 15 -0.34 41.33 1.85
N VAL A 16 -0.42 42.11 0.77
CA VAL A 16 0.69 42.92 0.27
C VAL A 16 0.85 44.15 1.20
N PRO A 17 2.03 44.35 1.82
CA PRO A 17 2.26 45.51 2.67
C PRO A 17 2.07 46.83 1.91
N GLU A 18 1.53 47.86 2.57
CA GLU A 18 1.39 49.19 1.98
C GLU A 18 2.76 49.72 1.52
N GLY A 19 2.88 50.07 0.24
CA GLY A 19 4.12 50.55 -0.37
C GLY A 19 5.05 49.47 -0.97
N ALA A 20 4.73 48.18 -0.83
CA ALA A 20 5.51 47.10 -1.47
C ALA A 20 5.31 47.10 -3.00
N ARG A 21 6.38 47.35 -3.77
CA ARG A 21 6.37 47.35 -5.24
C ARG A 21 7.25 46.23 -5.80
N TYR A 22 6.68 45.03 -5.85
CA TYR A 22 7.33 43.83 -6.37
C TYR A 22 6.44 43.21 -7.48
N PRO A 23 6.60 43.64 -8.75
CA PRO A 23 5.75 43.18 -9.84
C PRO A 23 6.20 41.83 -10.40
N ILE A 24 5.24 40.97 -10.72
CA ILE A 24 5.40 39.69 -11.43
C ILE A 24 4.67 39.81 -12.77
N GLN A 25 5.31 39.42 -13.88
CA GLN A 25 4.66 39.40 -15.20
C GLN A 25 4.07 38.01 -15.47
N PHE A 26 2.75 37.90 -15.58
CA PHE A 26 2.05 36.65 -15.89
C PHE A 26 0.90 36.90 -16.86
N GLU A 27 0.85 36.17 -17.99
CA GLU A 27 -0.21 36.26 -19.02
C GLU A 27 -0.55 37.71 -19.44
N ASN A 28 0.48 38.53 -19.71
CA ASN A 28 0.37 39.96 -20.04
C ASN A 28 -0.25 40.86 -18.95
N GLN A 29 -0.39 40.36 -17.72
CA GLN A 29 -0.83 41.14 -16.57
C GLN A 29 0.29 41.27 -15.54
N THR A 30 0.39 42.46 -14.93
CA THR A 30 1.30 42.71 -13.82
C THR A 30 0.61 42.37 -12.50
N GLN A 31 1.14 41.37 -11.81
CA GLN A 31 0.62 40.86 -10.55
C GLN A 31 1.48 41.35 -9.38
N LEU A 32 0.85 41.63 -8.23
CA LEU A 32 1.53 42.13 -7.03
C LEU A 32 2.05 40.97 -6.16
N SER A 33 3.23 41.13 -5.57
CA SER A 33 3.73 40.22 -4.52
C SER A 33 4.08 40.93 -3.21
N CYS A 34 3.99 40.21 -2.10
CA CYS A 34 4.22 40.76 -0.76
C CYS A 34 5.70 41.05 -0.45
N CYS A 35 6.64 40.36 -1.08
CA CYS A 35 8.09 40.55 -0.87
C CYS A 35 8.91 40.23 -2.14
N ARG A 36 10.19 40.62 -2.16
CA ARG A 36 11.13 40.27 -3.24
C ARG A 36 11.30 38.76 -3.44
N GLY A 37 11.20 37.97 -2.37
CA GLY A 37 11.28 36.51 -2.45
C GLY A 37 10.15 35.92 -3.29
N CYS A 38 8.90 36.34 -3.02
CA CYS A 38 7.74 35.91 -3.80
C CYS A 38 7.82 36.38 -5.26
N GLN A 39 8.38 37.56 -5.52
CA GLN A 39 8.64 38.02 -6.89
C GLN A 39 9.64 37.11 -7.60
N ALA A 40 10.79 36.86 -6.98
CA ALA A 40 11.86 36.07 -7.57
C ALA A 40 11.41 34.63 -7.85
N VAL A 41 10.76 33.98 -6.89
CA VAL A 41 10.27 32.60 -7.05
C VAL A 41 9.20 32.53 -8.12
N ALA A 42 8.22 33.43 -8.09
CA ALA A 42 7.14 33.41 -9.08
C ALA A 42 7.64 33.71 -10.50
N GLN A 43 8.52 34.71 -10.66
CA GLN A 43 9.10 35.03 -11.95
C GLN A 43 9.98 33.88 -12.45
N THR A 44 10.77 33.22 -11.58
CA THR A 44 11.57 32.05 -11.97
C THR A 44 10.70 30.88 -12.43
N ILE A 45 9.58 30.61 -11.75
CA ILE A 45 8.64 29.56 -12.15
C ILE A 45 8.05 29.87 -13.54
N ILE A 46 7.66 31.12 -13.78
CA ILE A 46 7.11 31.58 -15.06
C ILE A 46 8.16 31.50 -16.18
N ASP A 47 9.36 32.03 -15.93
CA ASP A 47 10.47 32.08 -16.88
C ASP A 47 10.97 30.66 -17.22
N SER A 48 10.84 29.70 -16.29
CA SER A 48 11.15 28.28 -16.53
C SER A 48 10.09 27.53 -17.37
N GLY A 49 9.06 28.22 -17.88
CA GLY A 49 7.99 27.64 -18.67
C GLY A 49 6.92 26.89 -17.83
N GLN A 50 6.98 26.98 -16.50
CA GLN A 50 6.06 26.30 -15.58
C GLN A 50 4.90 27.20 -15.11
N GLY A 51 4.58 28.25 -15.86
CA GLY A 51 3.54 29.23 -15.52
C GLY A 51 2.14 28.62 -15.29
N ALA A 52 1.84 27.47 -15.90
CA ALA A 52 0.60 26.72 -15.69
C ALA A 52 0.33 26.35 -14.21
N TYR A 53 1.37 26.34 -13.37
CA TYR A 53 1.25 26.21 -11.93
C TYR A 53 0.26 27.23 -11.32
N TYR A 54 0.30 28.49 -11.77
CA TYR A 54 -0.55 29.56 -11.22
C TYR A 54 -2.01 29.45 -11.65
N THR A 55 -2.26 28.87 -12.83
CA THR A 55 -3.61 28.64 -13.38
C THR A 55 -4.27 27.41 -12.76
N HIS A 56 -3.50 26.40 -12.36
CA HIS A 56 -4.01 25.09 -11.91
C HIS A 56 -3.80 24.77 -10.43
N ARG A 57 -3.16 25.66 -9.65
CA ARG A 57 -3.00 25.45 -8.21
C ARG A 57 -4.36 25.40 -7.52
N THR A 58 -4.56 24.38 -6.69
CA THR A 58 -5.76 24.19 -5.87
C THR A 58 -5.59 24.71 -4.44
N ALA A 59 -4.36 25.01 -4.03
CA ALA A 59 -4.00 25.58 -2.75
C ALA A 59 -2.83 26.57 -2.91
N LEU A 60 -2.75 27.55 -2.02
CA LEU A 60 -1.61 28.45 -1.93
C LEU A 60 -0.42 27.72 -1.28
N PRO A 61 0.84 28.04 -1.67
CA PRO A 61 2.01 27.47 -1.03
C PRO A 61 2.02 27.84 0.46
N ALA A 62 2.42 26.88 1.32
CA ALA A 62 2.58 27.10 2.75
C ALA A 62 3.45 28.34 2.99
N THR A 63 3.07 29.17 3.96
CA THR A 63 3.89 30.33 4.31
C THR A 63 5.29 29.86 4.73
N PRO A 64 6.36 30.66 4.55
CA PRO A 64 7.71 30.26 4.96
C PRO A 64 7.77 29.78 6.42
N ARG A 65 6.93 30.36 7.28
CA ARG A 65 6.80 29.99 8.70
C ARG A 65 6.14 28.62 8.89
N GLU A 66 5.11 28.29 8.12
CA GLU A 66 4.47 26.96 8.14
C GLU A 66 5.37 25.89 7.52
N ALA A 67 6.09 26.23 6.45
CA ALA A 67 7.08 25.37 5.84
C ALA A 67 8.27 25.10 6.79
N GLU A 68 8.76 26.10 7.52
CA GLU A 68 9.75 25.93 8.60
C GLU A 68 9.21 25.06 9.74
N THR A 69 7.94 25.21 10.11
CA THR A 69 7.32 24.41 11.18
C THR A 69 7.15 22.94 10.76
N GLU A 70 6.76 22.68 9.51
CA GLU A 70 6.69 21.32 8.95
C GLU A 70 8.08 20.71 8.72
N LEU A 71 9.07 21.49 8.25
CA LEU A 71 10.46 21.04 8.17
C LEU A 71 11.04 20.74 9.56
N ALA A 72 10.73 21.56 10.57
CA ALA A 72 11.16 21.32 11.95
C ALA A 72 10.56 20.02 12.51
N LYS A 73 9.29 19.71 12.18
CA LYS A 73 8.67 18.42 12.51
C LYS A 73 9.33 17.25 11.77
N LEU A 74 9.67 17.41 10.50
CA LEU A 74 10.35 16.37 9.72
C LEU A 74 11.79 16.14 10.19
N GLY A 75 12.49 17.19 10.63
CA GLY A 75 13.84 17.11 11.20
C GLY A 75 13.93 16.29 12.49
N LEU A 76 12.82 16.11 13.22
CA LEU A 76 12.77 15.20 14.36
C LEU A 76 13.06 13.75 13.95
N TYR A 77 12.70 13.35 12.72
CA TYR A 77 13.01 12.01 12.22
C TYR A 77 14.50 11.79 11.92
N ASP A 78 15.34 12.81 12.02
CA ASP A 78 16.80 12.68 11.91
C ASP A 78 17.45 12.38 13.28
N LEU A 79 16.72 12.52 14.38
CA LEU A 79 17.22 12.25 15.72
C LEU A 79 17.49 10.74 15.91
N PRO A 80 18.66 10.35 16.45
CA PRO A 80 18.99 8.94 16.68
C PRO A 80 17.96 8.20 17.53
N GLU A 81 17.44 8.83 18.59
CA GLU A 81 16.49 8.18 19.51
C GLU A 81 15.17 7.80 18.83
N ILE A 82 14.76 8.58 17.82
CA ILE A 82 13.54 8.30 17.05
C ILE A 82 13.83 7.22 16.00
N GLN A 83 14.99 7.29 15.36
CA GLN A 83 15.39 6.33 14.33
C GLN A 83 15.64 4.91 14.85
N GLU A 84 16.12 4.73 16.08
CA GLU A 84 16.34 3.40 16.68
C GLU A 84 15.11 2.47 16.60
N SER A 85 13.91 3.06 16.62
CA SER A 85 12.67 2.29 16.62
C SER A 85 12.26 1.74 15.24
N PHE A 86 12.73 2.31 14.13
CA PHE A 86 12.28 1.93 12.78
C PHE A 86 13.33 2.01 11.66
N VAL A 87 14.54 2.51 11.93
CA VAL A 87 15.66 2.60 11.00
C VAL A 87 16.70 1.56 11.39
N ARG A 88 17.10 0.73 10.42
CA ARG A 88 18.19 -0.24 10.58
C ARG A 88 19.49 0.36 10.06
N VAL A 89 20.57 0.18 10.81
CA VAL A 89 21.93 0.48 10.36
C VAL A 89 22.56 -0.80 9.79
N GLU A 90 22.88 -0.82 8.50
CA GLU A 90 23.53 -1.98 7.85
C GLU A 90 25.06 -1.90 7.89
N SER A 91 25.59 -0.69 7.81
CA SER A 91 27.03 -0.35 7.93
C SER A 91 27.14 1.08 8.44
N GLU A 92 28.35 1.58 8.75
CA GLU A 92 28.56 2.93 9.33
C GLU A 92 27.69 4.03 8.70
N ASN A 93 27.53 4.00 7.37
CA ASN A 93 26.79 5.03 6.65
C ASN A 93 25.49 4.55 5.99
N ILE A 94 25.22 3.24 5.89
CA ILE A 94 24.03 2.76 5.17
C ILE A 94 22.88 2.51 6.15
N ARG A 95 21.78 3.22 5.93
CA ARG A 95 20.54 3.09 6.70
C ARG A 95 19.38 2.60 5.81
N GLU A 96 18.48 1.84 6.42
CA GLU A 96 17.26 1.34 5.78
C GLU A 96 16.05 1.64 6.68
N ALA A 97 14.96 2.14 6.08
CA ALA A 97 13.69 2.35 6.78
C ALA A 97 12.51 1.86 5.94
N ALA A 98 11.49 1.36 6.65
CA ALA A 98 10.17 1.13 6.09
C ALA A 98 9.27 2.33 6.40
N LEU A 99 8.70 2.91 5.35
CA LEU A 99 7.80 4.05 5.39
C LEU A 99 6.42 3.62 4.87
N ILE A 100 5.36 4.27 5.34
CA ILE A 100 4.02 4.19 4.76
C ILE A 100 3.74 5.47 3.98
N LEU A 101 3.26 5.32 2.75
CA LEU A 101 2.92 6.43 1.86
C LEU A 101 1.40 6.61 1.79
N GLU A 102 0.92 7.78 2.21
CA GLU A 102 -0.47 8.17 2.09
C GLU A 102 -0.73 8.85 0.74
N ASN A 103 -2.00 8.94 0.34
CA ASN A 103 -2.45 9.51 -0.94
C ASN A 103 -1.95 8.77 -2.21
N ILE A 104 -1.41 7.56 -2.07
CA ILE A 104 -1.19 6.67 -3.22
C ILE A 104 -2.53 6.13 -3.71
N VAL A 105 -2.89 6.51 -4.93
CA VAL A 105 -4.17 6.16 -5.58
C VAL A 105 -4.01 5.31 -6.83
N CYS A 106 -2.78 4.99 -7.25
CA CYS A 106 -2.51 4.10 -8.39
C CYS A 106 -1.03 3.69 -8.51
N ALA A 107 -0.78 2.72 -9.39
CA ALA A 107 0.57 2.23 -9.73
C ALA A 107 1.51 3.32 -10.27
N ALA A 108 1.01 4.35 -10.96
CA ALA A 108 1.90 5.41 -11.43
C ALA A 108 2.11 6.56 -10.41
N CYS A 109 1.35 6.60 -9.30
CA CYS A 109 1.80 7.34 -8.11
C CYS A 109 3.04 6.67 -7.52
N ILE A 110 3.08 5.34 -7.50
CA ILE A 110 4.27 4.60 -7.05
C ILE A 110 5.45 4.88 -7.97
N TRP A 111 5.29 4.70 -9.28
CA TRP A 111 6.37 4.93 -10.23
C TRP A 111 6.94 6.35 -10.11
N LEU A 112 6.07 7.36 -9.92
CA LEU A 112 6.50 8.74 -9.68
C LEU A 112 7.31 8.86 -8.40
N ASN A 113 6.84 8.29 -7.28
CA ASN A 113 7.56 8.31 -6.01
C ASN A 113 8.88 7.55 -6.11
N GLU A 114 8.92 6.35 -6.68
CA GLU A 114 10.15 5.57 -6.89
C GLU A 114 11.15 6.35 -7.73
N ARG A 115 10.71 6.92 -8.86
CA ARG A 115 11.58 7.71 -9.74
C ARG A 115 12.11 8.97 -9.06
N HIS A 116 11.27 9.64 -8.28
CA HIS A 116 11.62 10.86 -7.57
C HIS A 116 12.60 10.59 -6.42
N ILE A 117 12.28 9.63 -5.55
CA ILE A 117 13.12 9.23 -4.41
C ILE A 117 14.45 8.62 -4.90
N SER A 118 14.42 7.76 -5.92
CA SER A 118 15.63 7.17 -6.51
C SER A 118 16.54 8.21 -7.19
N GLY A 119 15.99 9.38 -7.55
CA GLY A 119 16.76 10.47 -8.14
C GLY A 119 17.52 11.32 -7.12
N LEU A 120 17.25 11.17 -5.82
CA LEU A 120 17.89 11.95 -4.77
C LEU A 120 19.36 11.49 -4.56
N PRO A 121 20.32 12.43 -4.48
CA PRO A 121 21.71 12.08 -4.24
C PRO A 121 21.87 11.47 -2.83
N GLY A 122 22.34 10.22 -2.75
CA GLY A 122 22.50 9.49 -1.51
C GLY A 122 21.47 8.38 -1.27
N VAL A 123 20.39 8.31 -2.05
CA VAL A 123 19.49 7.16 -2.04
C VAL A 123 20.10 6.01 -2.85
N LEU A 124 20.21 4.83 -2.24
CA LEU A 124 20.81 3.64 -2.85
C LEU A 124 19.75 2.76 -3.54
N SER A 125 18.58 2.61 -2.92
CA SER A 125 17.46 1.89 -3.51
C SER A 125 16.14 2.30 -2.87
N VAL A 126 15.07 2.30 -3.65
CA VAL A 126 13.70 2.47 -3.18
C VAL A 126 12.81 1.41 -3.81
N GLU A 127 12.01 0.74 -2.98
CA GLU A 127 11.01 -0.24 -3.41
C GLU A 127 9.68 0.11 -2.77
N ILE A 128 8.63 0.27 -3.55
CA ILE A 128 7.31 0.64 -3.02
C ILE A 128 6.28 -0.43 -3.38
N ASN A 129 5.71 -1.05 -2.36
CA ASN A 129 4.64 -2.01 -2.53
C ASN A 129 3.30 -1.30 -2.72
N TYR A 130 2.64 -1.55 -3.86
CA TYR A 130 1.32 -0.99 -4.15
C TYR A 130 0.23 -1.41 -3.17
N ALA A 131 0.22 -2.70 -2.83
CA ALA A 131 -0.87 -3.29 -2.05
C ALA A 131 -0.82 -2.84 -0.59
N THR A 132 0.38 -2.66 -0.04
CA THR A 132 0.58 -2.27 1.36
C THR A 132 0.90 -0.79 1.53
N ARG A 133 1.12 -0.04 0.43
CA ARG A 133 1.60 1.36 0.43
C ARG A 133 2.90 1.55 1.20
N ARG A 134 3.66 0.47 1.36
CA ARG A 134 4.89 0.45 2.13
C ARG A 134 6.07 0.70 1.20
N ALA A 135 6.81 1.75 1.49
CA ALA A 135 8.04 2.11 0.80
C ALA A 135 9.23 1.71 1.65
N ARG A 136 10.15 0.94 1.08
CA ARG A 136 11.44 0.64 1.68
C ARG A 136 12.49 1.51 1.03
N VAL A 137 13.17 2.33 1.82
CA VAL A 137 14.19 3.25 1.33
C VAL A 137 15.51 2.89 1.99
N ARG A 138 16.55 2.70 1.18
CA ARG A 138 17.94 2.53 1.61
C ARG A 138 18.73 3.75 1.18
N TRP A 139 19.45 4.37 2.10
CA TRP A 139 20.21 5.59 1.82
C TRP A 139 21.54 5.62 2.57
N ASP A 140 22.44 6.44 2.05
CA ASP A 140 23.72 6.81 2.66
C ASP A 140 23.51 8.03 3.56
N ASN A 141 23.58 7.83 4.87
CA ASN A 141 23.33 8.83 5.91
C ASN A 141 24.40 9.94 5.95
N SER A 142 25.55 9.75 5.30
CA SER A 142 26.55 10.81 5.13
C SER A 142 26.17 11.82 4.05
N ARG A 143 25.29 11.43 3.12
CA ARG A 143 24.89 12.24 1.96
C ARG A 143 23.49 12.82 2.06
N ILE A 144 22.55 12.08 2.64
CA ILE A 144 21.16 12.52 2.78
C ILE A 144 20.58 12.05 4.12
N GLN A 145 19.78 12.92 4.74
CA GLN A 145 19.04 12.61 5.95
C GLN A 145 17.61 12.16 5.63
N LEU A 146 16.98 11.43 6.54
CA LEU A 146 15.63 10.89 6.33
C LEU A 146 14.61 12.02 6.13
N SER A 147 14.72 13.12 6.86
CA SER A 147 13.85 14.30 6.71
C SER A 147 13.82 14.84 5.28
N ALA A 148 14.95 14.84 4.58
CA ALA A 148 15.05 15.29 3.20
C ALA A 148 14.34 14.34 2.23
N ILE A 149 14.36 13.03 2.49
CA ILE A 149 13.60 12.04 1.73
C ILE A 149 12.10 12.23 1.98
N LEU A 150 11.67 12.40 3.23
CA LEU A 150 10.27 12.67 3.58
C LEU A 150 9.76 13.96 2.94
N LYS A 151 10.60 15.00 2.94
CA LYS A 151 10.30 16.28 2.29
C LYS A 151 10.15 16.12 0.77
N ALA A 152 11.05 15.39 0.11
CA ALA A 152 10.95 15.13 -1.32
C ALA A 152 9.63 14.44 -1.68
N VAL A 153 9.17 13.50 -0.85
CA VAL A 153 7.84 12.87 -1.01
C VAL A 153 6.70 13.89 -0.84
N SER A 154 6.83 14.82 0.10
CA SER A 154 5.88 15.91 0.32
C SER A 154 5.83 16.90 -0.85
N ASP A 155 6.98 17.22 -1.44
CA ASP A 155 7.10 18.15 -2.56
C ASP A 155 6.33 17.68 -3.81
N ILE A 156 6.18 16.36 -4.00
CA ILE A 156 5.36 15.77 -5.07
C ILE A 156 3.91 15.44 -4.63
N GLY A 157 3.48 15.90 -3.46
CA GLY A 157 2.09 15.86 -2.99
C GLY A 157 1.67 14.58 -2.25
N TYR A 158 2.63 13.77 -1.81
CA TYR A 158 2.38 12.57 -1.00
C TYR A 158 2.83 12.80 0.44
N ILE A 159 2.38 11.95 1.36
CA ILE A 159 2.81 12.05 2.76
C ILE A 159 3.47 10.74 3.13
N ALA A 160 4.70 10.82 3.64
CA ALA A 160 5.44 9.67 4.14
C ALA A 160 5.54 9.72 5.65
N HIS A 161 5.31 8.58 6.29
CA HIS A 161 5.53 8.38 7.72
C HIS A 161 6.34 7.11 7.96
N PRO A 162 7.05 6.97 9.09
CA PRO A 162 7.54 5.68 9.52
C PRO A 162 6.41 4.64 9.52
N PHE A 163 6.73 3.41 9.11
CA PHE A 163 5.73 2.36 9.07
C PHE A 163 5.24 2.02 10.48
N ASP A 164 3.94 2.24 10.72
CA ASP A 164 3.23 1.84 11.92
C ASP A 164 2.07 0.89 11.53
N PRO A 165 2.05 -0.37 12.03
CA PRO A 165 0.97 -1.31 11.79
C PRO A 165 -0.42 -0.76 12.15
N GLY A 166 -0.54 0.04 13.21
CA GLY A 166 -1.82 0.60 13.65
C GLY A 166 -2.40 1.58 12.63
N ARG A 167 -1.54 2.43 12.05
CA ARG A 167 -1.95 3.39 11.03
C ARG A 167 -2.33 2.72 9.70
N SER A 168 -1.63 1.65 9.31
CA SER A 168 -1.98 0.82 8.14
C SER A 168 -3.41 0.26 8.24
N ASP A 169 -3.77 -0.26 9.42
CA ASP A 169 -5.10 -0.81 9.71
C ASP A 169 -6.20 0.27 9.58
N ASP A 170 -5.94 1.48 10.07
CA ASP A 170 -6.92 2.56 10.02
C ASP A 170 -7.15 3.11 8.62
N ILE A 171 -6.10 3.24 7.81
CA ILE A 171 -6.24 3.63 6.40
C ILE A 171 -7.07 2.56 5.66
N TYR A 172 -6.79 1.28 5.89
CA TYR A 172 -7.56 0.18 5.30
C TYR A 172 -9.04 0.22 5.71
N LYS A 173 -9.34 0.44 7.00
CA LYS A 173 -10.73 0.57 7.49
C LYS A 173 -11.48 1.70 6.78
N ARG A 174 -10.85 2.87 6.60
CA ARG A 174 -11.45 4.03 5.90
C ARG A 174 -11.74 3.70 4.43
N GLU A 175 -10.79 3.09 3.75
CA GLU A 175 -10.92 2.68 2.35
C GLU A 175 -12.02 1.63 2.17
N ARG A 176 -12.03 0.60 3.03
CA ARG A 176 -13.07 -0.44 3.05
C ARG A 176 -14.45 0.15 3.30
N ASN A 177 -14.60 1.06 4.26
CA ASN A 177 -15.88 1.70 4.57
C ASN A 177 -16.38 2.53 3.37
N THR A 178 -15.48 3.23 2.67
CA THR A 178 -15.81 3.97 1.46
C THR A 178 -16.25 3.05 0.33
N ALA A 179 -15.54 1.93 0.13
CA ALA A 179 -15.89 0.91 -0.85
C ALA A 179 -17.26 0.28 -0.56
N ILE A 180 -17.55 -0.06 0.69
CA ILE A 180 -18.87 -0.59 1.11
C ILE A 180 -19.98 0.42 0.82
N LYS A 181 -19.78 1.71 1.13
CA LYS A 181 -20.78 2.75 0.81
C LYS A 181 -21.05 2.84 -0.69
N ARG A 182 -20.00 2.87 -1.52
CA ARG A 182 -20.14 2.88 -2.99
C ARG A 182 -20.85 1.63 -3.51
N LEU A 183 -20.49 0.47 -2.97
CA LEU A 183 -21.11 -0.80 -3.33
C LEU A 183 -22.59 -0.84 -2.94
N ALA A 184 -22.94 -0.36 -1.74
CA ALA A 184 -24.32 -0.28 -1.28
C ALA A 184 -25.15 0.66 -2.16
N ILE A 185 -24.64 1.85 -2.48
CA ILE A 185 -25.32 2.79 -3.39
C ILE A 185 -25.46 2.19 -4.79
N ALA A 186 -24.43 1.54 -5.33
CA ALA A 186 -24.49 0.89 -6.64
C ALA A 186 -25.47 -0.29 -6.65
N GLY A 187 -25.50 -1.11 -5.60
CA GLY A 187 -26.41 -2.25 -5.49
C GLY A 187 -27.86 -1.84 -5.32
N LEU A 188 -28.14 -0.85 -4.46
CA LEU A 188 -29.47 -0.27 -4.33
C LEU A 188 -29.91 0.38 -5.66
N GLY A 189 -29.04 1.18 -6.28
CA GLY A 189 -29.31 1.81 -7.58
C GLY A 189 -29.61 0.76 -8.66
N MET A 190 -28.79 -0.29 -8.77
CA MET A 190 -29.03 -1.40 -9.70
C MET A 190 -30.38 -2.06 -9.46
N MET A 191 -30.70 -2.43 -8.22
CA MET A 191 -31.97 -3.11 -7.91
C MET A 191 -33.18 -2.23 -8.23
N GLN A 192 -33.13 -0.95 -7.86
CA GLN A 192 -34.24 -0.02 -8.09
C GLN A 192 -34.40 0.29 -9.58
N VAL A 193 -33.31 0.52 -10.32
CA VAL A 193 -33.36 0.75 -11.77
C VAL A 193 -33.86 -0.50 -12.48
N MET A 194 -33.42 -1.70 -12.08
CA MET A 194 -33.92 -2.96 -12.66
C MET A 194 -35.43 -3.15 -12.42
N MET A 195 -35.95 -2.72 -11.26
CA MET A 195 -37.39 -2.75 -10.98
C MET A 195 -38.20 -1.89 -11.96
N TYR A 196 -37.66 -0.74 -12.40
CA TYR A 196 -38.29 0.13 -13.39
C TYR A 196 -38.02 -0.29 -14.84
N ALA A 197 -36.88 -0.95 -15.11
CA ALA A 197 -36.53 -1.44 -16.43
C ALA A 197 -37.27 -2.74 -16.80
N LEU A 198 -37.52 -3.64 -15.84
CA LEU A 198 -38.14 -4.94 -16.10
C LEU A 198 -39.49 -4.86 -16.84
N PRO A 199 -40.45 -3.98 -16.46
CA PRO A 199 -41.69 -3.82 -17.22
C PRO A 199 -41.46 -3.37 -18.66
N THR A 200 -40.41 -2.59 -18.93
CA THR A 200 -40.10 -2.13 -20.29
C THR A 200 -39.66 -3.26 -21.21
N TYR A 201 -39.15 -4.36 -20.64
CA TYR A 201 -38.75 -5.56 -21.37
C TYR A 201 -39.86 -6.61 -21.49
N THR A 202 -40.74 -6.73 -20.50
CA THR A 202 -41.71 -7.82 -20.40
C THR A 202 -43.15 -7.44 -20.75
N ALA A 203 -43.52 -6.17 -20.60
CA ALA A 203 -44.89 -5.72 -20.86
C ALA A 203 -45.11 -5.53 -22.37
N THR A 204 -46.19 -6.14 -22.89
CA THR A 204 -46.61 -6.02 -24.29
C THR A 204 -47.47 -4.79 -24.55
N ASP A 205 -48.22 -4.31 -23.53
CA ASP A 205 -49.18 -3.20 -23.65
C ASP A 205 -48.81 -2.03 -22.73
N MET A 206 -47.64 -1.43 -22.95
CA MET A 206 -47.18 -0.25 -22.18
C MET A 206 -47.34 1.03 -23.01
N THR A 207 -48.03 2.03 -22.46
CA THR A 207 -48.16 3.34 -23.11
C THR A 207 -46.83 4.10 -23.10
N ASP A 208 -46.60 4.95 -24.11
CA ASP A 208 -45.37 5.74 -24.24
C ASP A 208 -45.15 6.68 -23.04
N GLU A 209 -46.22 7.21 -22.45
CA GLU A 209 -46.15 8.06 -21.25
C GLU A 209 -45.60 7.30 -20.04
N ILE A 210 -46.03 6.04 -19.83
CA ILE A 210 -45.53 5.20 -18.74
C ILE A 210 -44.06 4.85 -19.00
N ARG A 211 -43.69 4.51 -20.24
CA ARG A 211 -42.30 4.20 -20.62
C ARG A 211 -41.37 5.39 -20.36
N LEU A 212 -41.82 6.61 -20.68
CA LEU A 212 -41.08 7.83 -20.42
C LEU A 212 -40.94 8.09 -18.91
N LEU A 213 -42.01 7.91 -18.14
CA LEU A 213 -41.98 8.03 -16.67
C LEU A 213 -40.99 7.04 -16.03
N MET A 214 -40.98 5.78 -16.48
CA MET A 214 -40.01 4.77 -16.00
C MET A 214 -38.56 5.16 -16.36
N SER A 215 -38.35 5.76 -17.54
CA SER A 215 -37.03 6.23 -18.00
C SER A 215 -36.52 7.41 -17.16
N TRP A 216 -37.39 8.35 -16.81
CA TRP A 216 -37.05 9.45 -15.89
C TRP A 216 -36.73 8.96 -14.48
N ALA A 217 -37.52 8.03 -13.95
CA ALA A 217 -37.24 7.41 -12.65
C ALA A 217 -35.87 6.70 -12.66
N SER A 218 -35.58 5.93 -13.73
CA SER A 218 -34.32 5.24 -13.92
C SER A 218 -33.12 6.19 -14.04
N LEU A 219 -33.28 7.32 -14.73
CA LEU A 219 -32.27 8.38 -14.82
C LEU A 219 -31.90 8.91 -13.43
N VAL A 220 -32.89 9.36 -12.65
CA VAL A 220 -32.68 9.95 -11.31
C VAL A 220 -31.93 8.98 -10.40
N LEU A 221 -32.29 7.70 -10.44
CA LEU A 221 -31.64 6.66 -9.64
C LEU A 221 -30.23 6.31 -10.13
N THR A 222 -29.94 6.48 -11.42
CA THR A 222 -28.62 6.18 -12.00
C THR A 222 -27.60 7.28 -11.74
N ILE A 223 -28.03 8.54 -11.59
CA ILE A 223 -27.15 9.69 -11.30
C ILE A 223 -26.20 9.42 -10.11
N PRO A 224 -26.65 9.03 -8.91
CA PRO A 224 -25.74 8.77 -7.78
C PRO A 224 -24.81 7.58 -8.06
N VAL A 225 -25.24 6.58 -8.83
CA VAL A 225 -24.39 5.44 -9.20
C VAL A 225 -23.24 5.89 -10.11
N VAL A 226 -23.51 6.73 -11.12
CA VAL A 226 -22.49 7.20 -12.06
C VAL A 226 -21.59 8.26 -11.42
N LEU A 227 -22.16 9.25 -10.74
CA LEU A 227 -21.41 10.40 -10.22
C LEU A 227 -20.64 10.10 -8.92
N TYR A 228 -21.08 9.14 -8.11
CA TYR A 228 -20.41 8.79 -6.86
C TYR A 228 -19.75 7.41 -6.89
N SER A 229 -20.50 6.36 -7.27
CA SER A 229 -19.99 4.99 -7.24
C SER A 229 -19.01 4.70 -8.37
N ALA A 230 -19.27 5.19 -9.60
CA ALA A 230 -18.39 5.01 -10.75
C ALA A 230 -17.27 6.06 -10.85
N TRP A 231 -17.31 7.11 -10.02
CA TRP A 231 -16.30 8.19 -9.99
C TRP A 231 -14.83 7.73 -9.98
N PRO A 232 -14.45 6.68 -9.22
CA PRO A 232 -13.08 6.19 -9.21
C PRO A 232 -12.59 5.73 -10.60
N PHE A 233 -13.47 5.19 -11.44
CA PHE A 233 -13.12 4.74 -12.80
C PHE A 233 -12.84 5.93 -13.72
N PHE A 234 -13.65 7.00 -13.63
CA PHE A 234 -13.41 8.22 -14.41
C PHE A 234 -12.08 8.89 -14.03
N ILE A 235 -11.78 8.99 -12.73
CA ILE A 235 -10.48 9.51 -12.27
C ILE A 235 -9.34 8.61 -12.75
N GLY A 236 -9.50 7.29 -12.68
CA GLY A 236 -8.53 6.31 -13.15
C GLY A 236 -8.22 6.48 -14.64
N ALA A 237 -9.27 6.50 -15.47
CA ALA A 237 -9.17 6.69 -16.91
C ALA A 237 -8.47 8.01 -17.29
N TRP A 238 -8.87 9.11 -16.65
CA TRP A 238 -8.25 10.42 -16.89
C TRP A 238 -6.76 10.41 -16.55
N ARG A 239 -6.40 9.73 -15.46
CA ARG A 239 -5.01 9.60 -15.01
C ARG A 239 -4.18 8.74 -15.96
N ASP A 240 -4.74 7.62 -16.43
CA ASP A 240 -4.09 6.72 -17.37
C ASP A 240 -3.81 7.45 -18.69
N LEU A 241 -4.81 8.17 -19.21
CA LEU A 241 -4.70 8.96 -20.43
C LEU A 241 -3.64 10.07 -20.31
N LYS A 242 -3.64 10.83 -19.18
CA LYS A 242 -2.63 11.87 -18.92
C LYS A 242 -1.20 11.32 -18.91
N ARG A 243 -1.04 10.06 -18.51
CA ARG A 243 0.26 9.37 -18.43
C ARG A 243 0.63 8.61 -19.70
N ARG A 244 -0.18 8.71 -20.76
CA ARG A 244 -0.02 7.95 -22.01
C ARG A 244 0.05 6.44 -21.77
N MET A 245 -0.69 5.98 -20.76
CA MET A 245 -0.87 4.57 -20.45
C MET A 245 -2.31 4.18 -20.75
N LEU A 246 -2.53 3.00 -21.32
CA LEU A 246 -3.87 2.47 -21.58
C LEU A 246 -4.20 1.45 -20.50
N GLY A 247 -4.76 1.93 -19.39
CA GLY A 247 -5.19 1.10 -18.27
C GLY A 247 -6.64 0.64 -18.40
N MET A 248 -7.01 -0.35 -17.56
CA MET A 248 -8.35 -0.97 -17.57
C MET A 248 -9.50 0.01 -17.28
N ASP A 249 -9.20 1.16 -16.67
CA ASP A 249 -10.21 2.15 -16.32
C ASP A 249 -10.66 2.94 -17.57
N VAL A 250 -9.84 3.02 -18.62
CA VAL A 250 -10.17 3.80 -19.85
C VAL A 250 -11.38 3.22 -20.60
N PRO A 251 -11.42 1.92 -20.99
CA PRO A 251 -12.59 1.37 -21.66
C PRO A 251 -13.85 1.39 -20.78
N VAL A 252 -13.68 1.15 -19.47
CA VAL A 252 -14.77 1.13 -18.50
C VAL A 252 -15.41 2.52 -18.37
N ALA A 253 -14.60 3.57 -18.20
CA ALA A 253 -15.07 4.94 -18.09
C ALA A 253 -15.72 5.41 -19.39
N LEU A 254 -15.15 5.04 -20.55
CA LEU A 254 -15.76 5.33 -21.85
C LEU A 254 -17.11 4.64 -21.97
N GLY A 255 -17.20 3.32 -21.71
CA GLY A 255 -18.44 2.56 -21.83
C GLY A 255 -19.55 3.08 -20.91
N ILE A 256 -19.24 3.32 -19.62
CA ILE A 256 -20.20 3.89 -18.66
C ILE A 256 -20.62 5.30 -19.10
N GLY A 257 -19.65 6.15 -19.45
CA GLY A 257 -19.89 7.54 -19.83
C GLY A 257 -20.76 7.65 -21.09
N THR A 258 -20.43 6.91 -22.14
CA THR A 258 -21.17 6.95 -23.41
C THR A 258 -22.55 6.32 -23.28
N ALA A 259 -22.69 5.18 -22.58
CA ALA A 259 -23.99 4.54 -22.38
C ALA A 259 -24.94 5.39 -21.52
N PHE A 260 -24.40 6.03 -20.47
CA PHE A 260 -25.17 6.95 -19.64
C PHE A 260 -25.60 8.19 -20.42
N LEU A 261 -24.67 8.83 -21.13
CA LEU A 261 -24.97 10.03 -21.93
C LEU A 261 -25.99 9.72 -23.03
N ALA A 262 -25.86 8.58 -23.72
CA ALA A 262 -26.82 8.14 -24.73
C ALA A 262 -28.21 7.92 -24.13
N SER A 263 -28.29 7.25 -22.98
CA SER A 263 -29.56 7.03 -22.27
C SER A 263 -30.22 8.34 -21.84
N VAL A 264 -29.41 9.31 -21.37
CA VAL A 264 -29.88 10.67 -21.04
C VAL A 264 -30.47 11.33 -22.28
N VAL A 265 -29.75 11.34 -23.41
CA VAL A 265 -30.24 11.92 -24.66
C VAL A 265 -31.54 11.25 -25.13
N SER A 266 -31.63 9.92 -25.08
CA SER A 266 -32.86 9.19 -25.41
C SER A 266 -34.03 9.57 -24.49
N THR A 267 -33.76 9.76 -23.19
CA THR A 267 -34.79 10.13 -22.20
C THR A 267 -35.33 11.54 -22.47
N PHE A 268 -34.46 12.50 -22.79
CA PHE A 268 -34.87 13.87 -23.11
C PHE A 268 -35.53 13.99 -24.49
N SER A 269 -35.10 13.18 -25.46
CA SER A 269 -35.67 13.20 -26.82
C SER A 269 -36.99 12.43 -26.91
N GLY A 270 -37.34 11.64 -25.90
CA GLY A 270 -38.52 10.77 -25.87
C GLY A 270 -38.47 9.60 -26.87
N HIS A 271 -37.33 9.41 -27.54
CA HIS A 271 -37.14 8.41 -28.59
C HIS A 271 -35.82 7.68 -28.38
N GLY A 272 -35.81 6.38 -28.66
CA GLY A 272 -34.63 5.52 -28.51
C GLY A 272 -34.65 4.67 -27.25
N GLU A 273 -33.70 3.75 -27.16
CA GLU A 273 -33.58 2.83 -26.03
C GLU A 273 -32.72 3.43 -24.92
N VAL A 274 -33.06 3.08 -23.67
CA VAL A 274 -32.36 3.50 -22.45
C VAL A 274 -31.71 2.29 -21.80
N TYR A 275 -30.51 2.48 -21.25
CA TYR A 275 -29.66 1.39 -20.75
C TYR A 275 -29.15 1.67 -19.33
N TYR A 276 -29.95 2.39 -18.55
CA TYR A 276 -29.63 2.73 -17.16
C TYR A 276 -29.41 1.49 -16.29
N ASP A 277 -30.17 0.43 -16.53
CA ASP A 277 -30.04 -0.88 -15.88
C ASP A 277 -28.68 -1.52 -16.17
N SER A 278 -28.26 -1.51 -17.43
CA SER A 278 -26.98 -2.06 -17.88
C SER A 278 -25.82 -1.27 -17.26
N VAL A 279 -25.91 0.05 -17.22
CA VAL A 279 -24.90 0.92 -16.59
C VAL A 279 -24.80 0.64 -15.09
N THR A 280 -25.92 0.65 -14.37
CA THR A 280 -25.93 0.44 -12.91
C THR A 280 -25.49 -0.96 -12.52
N MET A 281 -25.95 -1.99 -13.24
CA MET A 281 -25.52 -3.38 -13.06
C MET A 281 -24.02 -3.54 -13.31
N PHE A 282 -23.51 -2.97 -14.41
CA PHE A 282 -22.08 -3.05 -14.73
C PHE A 282 -21.22 -2.39 -13.64
N VAL A 283 -21.61 -1.19 -13.18
CA VAL A 283 -20.91 -0.50 -12.07
C VAL A 283 -20.93 -1.34 -10.80
N PHE A 284 -22.08 -1.93 -10.43
CA PHE A 284 -22.20 -2.76 -9.24
C PHE A 284 -21.32 -4.02 -9.31
N LEU A 285 -21.37 -4.76 -10.41
CA LEU A 285 -20.58 -5.99 -10.59
C LEU A 285 -19.08 -5.68 -10.57
N LEU A 286 -18.66 -4.60 -11.23
CA LEU A 286 -17.26 -4.21 -11.28
C LEU A 286 -16.75 -3.74 -9.90
N LEU A 287 -17.56 -2.95 -9.16
CA LEU A 287 -17.25 -2.58 -7.77
C LEU A 287 -17.21 -3.79 -6.85
N THR A 288 -18.09 -4.77 -7.04
CA THR A 288 -18.06 -6.04 -6.30
C THR A 288 -16.76 -6.78 -6.57
N GLY A 289 -16.35 -6.90 -7.83
CA GLY A 289 -15.06 -7.48 -8.22
C GLY A 289 -13.88 -6.79 -7.54
N ARG A 290 -13.84 -5.44 -7.58
CA ARG A 290 -12.80 -4.66 -6.88
C ARG A 290 -12.83 -4.79 -5.37
N PHE A 291 -14.02 -4.90 -4.77
CA PHE A 291 -14.16 -5.10 -3.33
C PHE A 291 -13.65 -6.49 -2.91
N LEU A 292 -13.98 -7.53 -3.67
CA LEU A 292 -13.45 -8.88 -3.48
C LEU A 292 -11.93 -8.92 -3.68
N GLU A 293 -11.41 -8.24 -4.69
CA GLU A 293 -9.97 -8.03 -4.93
C GLU A 293 -9.28 -7.41 -3.72
N MET A 294 -9.79 -6.29 -3.22
CA MET A 294 -9.25 -5.57 -2.07
C MET A 294 -9.20 -6.49 -0.83
N ASN A 295 -10.28 -7.24 -0.58
CA ASN A 295 -10.34 -8.18 0.53
C ASN A 295 -9.37 -9.36 0.37
N ALA A 296 -9.25 -9.90 -0.85
CA ALA A 296 -8.32 -10.99 -1.15
C ALA A 296 -6.86 -10.55 -0.92
N ARG A 297 -6.48 -9.37 -1.42
CA ARG A 297 -5.15 -8.77 -1.20
C ARG A 297 -4.88 -8.53 0.29
N ARG A 298 -5.86 -8.00 1.03
CA ARG A 298 -5.71 -7.77 2.48
C ARG A 298 -5.49 -9.07 3.25
N ARG A 299 -6.33 -10.08 3.05
CA ARG A 299 -6.19 -11.38 3.73
C ARG A 299 -4.82 -11.99 3.46
N ALA A 300 -4.32 -11.80 2.25
CA ALA A 300 -3.05 -12.35 1.83
C ALA A 300 -1.83 -11.56 2.39
N GLY A 301 -1.98 -10.26 2.68
CA GLY A 301 -0.98 -9.45 3.40
C GLY A 301 -1.03 -9.56 4.94
N ALA A 302 -2.15 -10.01 5.52
CA ALA A 302 -2.38 -10.01 6.97
C ALA A 302 -1.43 -10.91 7.78
N ALA A 303 -0.89 -11.98 7.17
CA ALA A 303 0.01 -12.92 7.85
C ALA A 303 1.29 -12.24 8.38
N VAL A 304 1.77 -11.20 7.70
CA VAL A 304 2.96 -10.44 8.12
C VAL A 304 2.66 -9.53 9.30
N GLU A 305 1.46 -8.93 9.33
CA GLU A 305 1.03 -8.05 10.42
C GLU A 305 0.69 -8.84 11.69
N GLU A 306 0.17 -10.05 11.55
CA GLU A 306 -0.15 -10.94 12.68
C GLU A 306 1.13 -11.33 13.45
N LEU A 307 2.25 -11.51 12.76
CA LEU A 307 3.56 -11.72 13.37
C LEU A 307 4.03 -10.51 14.18
N VAL A 308 3.79 -9.28 13.71
CA VAL A 308 4.17 -8.05 14.43
C VAL A 308 3.35 -7.86 15.71
N LYS A 309 2.08 -8.28 15.69
CA LYS A 309 1.17 -8.22 16.86
C LYS A 309 1.59 -9.14 18.01
N LEU A 310 2.56 -10.04 17.79
CA LEU A 310 3.10 -10.90 18.85
C LEU A 310 4.00 -10.13 19.83
N ILE A 311 4.52 -8.96 19.47
CA ILE A 311 5.34 -8.18 20.41
C ILE A 311 4.41 -7.42 21.37
N PRO A 312 4.54 -7.61 22.69
CA PRO A 312 3.74 -6.88 23.66
C PRO A 312 4.08 -5.38 23.66
N ALA A 313 3.10 -4.53 23.99
CA ALA A 313 3.33 -3.09 24.07
C ALA A 313 4.16 -2.67 25.29
N ALA A 314 4.04 -3.41 26.39
CA ALA A 314 4.74 -3.18 27.65
C ALA A 314 5.26 -4.50 28.22
N THR A 315 6.29 -4.40 29.07
CA THR A 315 6.87 -5.53 29.78
C THR A 315 7.33 -5.14 31.17
N THR A 316 7.59 -6.15 32.00
CA THR A 316 8.11 -5.98 33.36
C THR A 316 9.64 -6.00 33.32
N ARG A 317 10.29 -4.87 33.58
CA ARG A 317 11.74 -4.75 33.74
C ARG A 317 12.13 -4.90 35.21
N LEU A 318 13.29 -5.50 35.45
CA LEU A 318 13.99 -5.57 36.73
C LEU A 318 15.23 -4.67 36.68
N PRO A 319 15.13 -3.36 36.98
CA PRO A 319 16.24 -2.41 36.81
C PRO A 319 17.46 -2.72 37.69
N ASN A 320 17.25 -3.28 38.89
CA ASN A 320 18.31 -3.51 39.88
C ASN A 320 18.65 -5.00 40.07
N TRP A 321 18.65 -5.80 39.00
CA TRP A 321 18.97 -7.23 39.08
C TRP A 321 20.30 -7.47 39.84
N PRO A 322 20.37 -8.38 40.84
CA PRO A 322 19.40 -9.43 41.20
C PRO A 322 18.29 -9.04 42.20
N ALA A 323 18.16 -7.77 42.57
CA ALA A 323 16.98 -7.32 43.33
C ALA A 323 15.71 -7.47 42.47
N ARG A 324 14.61 -7.86 43.11
CA ARG A 324 13.31 -8.14 42.45
C ARG A 324 12.41 -6.92 42.36
N ASP A 325 13.01 -5.74 42.22
CA ASP A 325 12.25 -4.51 42.00
C ASP A 325 11.63 -4.57 40.61
N GLU A 326 10.30 -4.53 40.52
CA GLU A 326 9.58 -4.61 39.25
C GLU A 326 9.13 -3.24 38.77
N GLU A 327 9.36 -2.96 37.48
CA GLU A 327 8.93 -1.74 36.82
C GLU A 327 8.23 -2.07 35.49
N GLN A 328 7.01 -1.57 35.29
CA GLN A 328 6.33 -1.68 33.99
C GLN A 328 6.85 -0.61 33.03
N VAL A 329 7.43 -1.05 31.92
CA VAL A 329 7.97 -0.16 30.88
C VAL A 329 7.45 -0.53 29.50
N PRO A 330 7.22 0.45 28.60
CA PRO A 330 7.01 0.15 27.19
C PRO A 330 8.21 -0.61 26.61
N VAL A 331 7.97 -1.60 25.74
CA VAL A 331 9.06 -2.39 25.12
C VAL A 331 10.04 -1.49 24.35
N ALA A 332 9.55 -0.37 23.80
CA ALA A 332 10.37 0.64 23.13
C ALA A 332 11.39 1.36 24.04
N ARG A 333 11.29 1.24 25.37
CA ARG A 333 12.25 1.83 26.33
C ARG A 333 13.28 0.82 26.85
N LEU A 334 13.21 -0.43 26.43
CA LEU A 334 14.19 -1.44 26.81
C LEU A 334 15.53 -1.15 26.14
N THR A 335 16.60 -1.53 26.82
CA THR A 335 17.97 -1.48 26.31
C THR A 335 18.61 -2.86 26.34
N VAL A 336 19.61 -3.10 25.49
CA VAL A 336 20.36 -4.36 25.50
C VAL A 336 21.05 -4.49 26.85
N GLY A 337 20.89 -5.65 27.49
CA GLY A 337 21.37 -5.90 28.84
C GLY A 337 20.31 -5.73 29.94
N ASP A 338 19.15 -5.14 29.64
CA ASP A 338 18.03 -5.10 30.59
C ASP A 338 17.57 -6.51 30.96
N HIS A 339 17.12 -6.67 32.21
CA HIS A 339 16.53 -7.90 32.71
C HIS A 339 15.01 -7.76 32.70
N VAL A 340 14.31 -8.67 32.05
CA VAL A 340 12.84 -8.68 31.99
C VAL A 340 12.27 -9.93 32.64
N LEU A 341 11.24 -9.74 33.45
CA LEU A 341 10.47 -10.82 34.05
C LEU A 341 9.29 -11.16 33.13
N VAL A 342 9.27 -12.39 32.63
CA VAL A 342 8.21 -12.92 31.76
C VAL A 342 7.46 -14.00 32.51
N ARG A 343 6.20 -13.74 32.85
CA ARG A 343 5.34 -14.68 33.61
C ARG A 343 4.72 -15.77 32.72
N PRO A 344 4.19 -16.85 33.31
CA PRO A 344 3.39 -17.82 32.55
C PRO A 344 2.21 -17.12 31.87
N GLY A 345 2.01 -17.40 30.58
CA GLY A 345 1.00 -16.77 29.74
C GLY A 345 1.42 -15.44 29.10
N GLU A 346 2.59 -14.90 29.45
CA GLU A 346 3.12 -13.68 28.82
C GLU A 346 4.00 -14.01 27.61
N THR A 347 3.99 -13.09 26.65
CA THR A 347 4.84 -13.16 25.46
C THR A 347 6.19 -12.53 25.74
N LEU A 348 7.26 -13.15 25.23
CA LEU A 348 8.60 -12.59 25.36
C LEU A 348 8.73 -11.28 24.54
N PRO A 349 9.18 -10.17 25.16
CA PRO A 349 9.22 -8.86 24.50
C PRO A 349 10.38 -8.71 23.50
N ALA A 350 11.45 -9.50 23.65
CA ALA A 350 12.70 -9.34 22.94
C ALA A 350 13.46 -10.67 22.84
N ASP A 351 14.50 -10.71 21.99
CA ASP A 351 15.42 -11.85 21.95
C ASP A 351 16.42 -11.73 23.11
N GLY A 352 16.72 -12.85 23.76
CA GLY A 352 17.58 -12.84 24.93
C GLY A 352 18.02 -14.22 25.40
N VAL A 353 18.60 -14.24 26.61
CA VAL A 353 19.05 -15.45 27.29
C VAL A 353 18.37 -15.54 28.65
N VAL A 354 17.87 -16.73 28.99
CA VAL A 354 17.34 -17.02 30.32
C VAL A 354 18.49 -16.98 31.31
N ILE A 355 18.39 -16.12 32.32
CA ILE A 355 19.36 -16.05 33.41
C ILE A 355 18.82 -16.65 34.71
N GLU A 356 17.50 -16.77 34.83
CA GLU A 356 16.85 -17.45 35.94
C GLU A 356 15.51 -18.06 35.52
N GLY A 357 15.18 -19.22 36.10
CA GLY A 357 13.95 -19.95 35.84
C GLY A 357 14.12 -21.17 34.92
N ASP A 358 13.10 -22.02 34.94
CA ASP A 358 12.93 -23.17 34.05
C ASP A 358 11.47 -23.15 33.60
N SER A 359 11.22 -23.11 32.29
CA SER A 359 9.87 -23.09 31.75
C SER A 359 9.81 -23.71 30.35
N ALA A 360 8.61 -24.07 29.92
CA ALA A 360 8.31 -24.42 28.55
C ALA A 360 7.88 -23.17 27.77
N VAL A 361 8.55 -22.93 26.63
CA VAL A 361 8.26 -21.82 25.73
C VAL A 361 7.68 -22.36 24.44
N ASN A 362 6.52 -21.85 24.05
CA ASN A 362 5.89 -22.17 22.79
C ASN A 362 6.42 -21.25 21.68
N GLU A 363 7.16 -21.84 20.73
CA GLU A 363 7.73 -21.17 19.56
C GLU A 363 6.95 -21.50 18.27
N ALA A 364 5.78 -22.14 18.36
CA ALA A 364 5.02 -22.67 17.20
C ALA A 364 4.69 -21.61 16.14
N MET A 365 4.49 -20.37 16.54
CA MET A 365 4.23 -19.26 15.61
C MET A 365 5.45 -18.90 14.75
N LEU A 366 6.65 -19.23 15.21
CA LEU A 366 7.92 -18.96 14.53
C LEU A 366 8.45 -20.22 13.80
N THR A 367 8.35 -21.38 14.44
CA THR A 367 8.93 -22.64 13.96
C THR A 367 7.92 -23.54 13.23
N GLY A 368 6.62 -23.35 13.47
CA GLY A 368 5.56 -24.26 13.02
C GLY A 368 5.42 -25.52 13.89
N GLU A 369 6.29 -25.72 14.88
CA GLU A 369 6.29 -26.90 15.75
C GLU A 369 5.37 -26.67 16.96
N SER A 370 4.34 -27.50 17.11
CA SER A 370 3.32 -27.34 18.15
C SER A 370 3.79 -27.70 19.56
N LEU A 371 4.91 -28.43 19.68
CA LEU A 371 5.44 -28.87 20.98
C LEU A 371 6.25 -27.76 21.64
N PRO A 372 5.93 -27.37 22.89
CA PRO A 372 6.71 -26.40 23.65
C PRO A 372 8.14 -26.88 23.87
N VAL A 373 9.09 -25.95 23.78
CA VAL A 373 10.52 -26.23 23.98
C VAL A 373 10.90 -25.85 25.41
N SER A 374 11.53 -26.77 26.14
CA SER A 374 12.07 -26.50 27.47
C SER A 374 13.21 -25.48 27.41
N LYS A 375 13.15 -24.46 28.27
CA LYS A 375 14.14 -23.40 28.41
C LYS A 375 14.58 -23.30 29.86
N THR A 376 15.85 -23.62 30.08
CA THR A 376 16.55 -23.49 31.35
C THR A 376 17.52 -22.32 31.32
N VAL A 377 18.18 -22.03 32.43
CA VAL A 377 19.26 -21.04 32.51
C VAL A 377 20.29 -21.25 31.39
N HIS A 378 20.71 -20.15 30.77
CA HIS A 378 21.55 -20.05 29.57
C HIS A 378 20.88 -20.42 28.24
N SER A 379 19.61 -20.85 28.25
CA SER A 379 18.85 -21.06 27.01
C SER A 379 18.54 -19.75 26.32
N ARG A 380 18.73 -19.72 24.99
CA ARG A 380 18.28 -18.58 24.16
C ARG A 380 16.77 -18.64 23.96
N VAL A 381 16.16 -17.47 24.01
CA VAL A 381 14.73 -17.27 23.80
C VAL A 381 14.49 -16.19 22.75
N VAL A 382 13.37 -16.30 22.07
CA VAL A 382 13.04 -15.46 20.91
C VAL A 382 11.84 -14.58 21.26
N GLY A 383 11.91 -13.30 20.89
CA GLY A 383 10.80 -12.36 21.06
C GLY A 383 9.58 -12.79 20.24
N GLY A 384 8.39 -12.64 20.83
CA GLY A 384 7.12 -13.10 20.26
C GLY A 384 6.73 -14.54 20.63
N SER A 385 7.64 -15.32 21.24
CA SER A 385 7.31 -16.64 21.78
C SER A 385 6.50 -16.53 23.08
N LEU A 386 5.66 -17.53 23.36
CA LEU A 386 4.78 -17.53 24.54
C LEU A 386 5.40 -18.36 25.66
N ASN A 387 5.59 -17.75 26.84
CA ASN A 387 5.96 -18.49 28.04
C ASN A 387 4.74 -19.23 28.61
N GLN A 388 4.83 -20.52 28.94
CA GLN A 388 3.65 -21.32 29.33
C GLN A 388 3.63 -21.79 30.77
N ALA A 389 4.76 -22.23 31.32
CA ALA A 389 4.75 -23.02 32.56
C ALA A 389 5.15 -22.23 33.81
N SER A 390 6.27 -21.53 33.79
CA SER A 390 6.89 -20.89 34.96
C SER A 390 7.54 -19.56 34.60
N PRO A 391 7.70 -18.62 35.54
CA PRO A 391 8.29 -17.32 35.26
C PRO A 391 9.76 -17.46 34.84
N LEU A 392 10.16 -16.67 33.85
CA LEU A 392 11.54 -16.58 33.37
C LEU A 392 12.07 -15.17 33.59
N VAL A 393 13.33 -15.07 34.02
CA VAL A 393 14.08 -13.82 33.93
C VAL A 393 15.00 -13.91 32.73
N VAL A 394 14.80 -12.99 31.79
CA VAL A 394 15.50 -12.97 30.51
C VAL A 394 16.35 -11.72 30.44
N GLN A 395 17.64 -11.88 30.18
CA GLN A 395 18.52 -10.77 29.83
C GLN A 395 18.38 -10.49 28.32
N VAL A 396 18.07 -9.25 27.98
CA VAL A 396 17.84 -8.81 26.61
C VAL A 396 19.16 -8.78 25.83
N GLU A 397 19.26 -9.53 24.72
CA GLU A 397 20.41 -9.50 23.81
C GLU A 397 20.14 -8.65 22.56
N LYS A 398 18.91 -8.67 22.02
CA LYS A 398 18.55 -7.92 20.81
C LYS A 398 17.15 -7.33 20.92
N LEU A 399 16.99 -6.11 20.42
CA LEU A 399 15.76 -5.33 20.49
C LEU A 399 15.34 -4.81 19.11
N GLY A 400 14.07 -4.41 19.02
CA GLY A 400 13.51 -3.74 17.85
C GLY A 400 13.86 -4.43 16.52
N ALA A 401 14.52 -3.69 15.64
CA ALA A 401 14.90 -4.14 14.31
C ALA A 401 15.91 -5.30 14.30
N ASP A 402 16.60 -5.61 15.39
CA ASP A 402 17.64 -6.66 15.42
C ASP A 402 17.12 -8.02 15.90
N THR A 403 15.86 -8.09 16.32
CA THR A 403 15.21 -9.35 16.70
C THR A 403 15.05 -10.31 15.52
N ARG A 404 14.97 -11.62 15.82
CA ARG A 404 14.66 -12.66 14.84
C ARG A 404 13.30 -12.44 14.20
N LEU A 405 12.28 -12.09 15.00
CA LEU A 405 10.94 -11.80 14.50
C LEU A 405 10.94 -10.61 13.54
N ALA A 406 11.60 -9.50 13.88
CA ALA A 406 11.75 -8.36 12.96
C ALA A 406 12.47 -8.76 11.66
N SER A 407 13.45 -9.66 11.75
CA SER A 407 14.13 -10.21 10.56
C SER A 407 13.22 -11.03 9.67
N ILE A 408 12.37 -11.90 10.24
CA ILE A 408 11.36 -12.67 9.52
C ILE A 408 10.35 -11.73 8.84
N VAL A 409 9.82 -10.75 9.58
CA VAL A 409 8.87 -9.75 9.06
C VAL A 409 9.48 -8.97 7.89
N ARG A 410 10.76 -8.59 7.97
CA ARG A 410 11.46 -7.91 6.86
C ARG A 410 11.64 -8.78 5.63
N LEU A 411 11.99 -10.06 5.81
CA LEU A 411 12.12 -11.02 4.71
C LEU A 411 10.78 -11.23 4.00
N LEU A 412 9.71 -11.41 4.77
CA LEU A 412 8.36 -11.56 4.24
C LEU A 412 7.90 -10.30 3.51
N ASP A 413 8.13 -9.11 4.09
CA ASP A 413 7.76 -7.86 3.43
C ASP A 413 8.56 -7.65 2.14
N ARG A 414 9.85 -8.02 2.11
CA ARG A 414 10.67 -7.96 0.89
C ARG A 414 10.10 -8.85 -0.21
N ALA A 415 9.67 -10.06 0.16
CA ALA A 415 9.06 -10.98 -0.77
C ALA A 415 7.73 -10.46 -1.33
N GLN A 416 6.98 -9.68 -0.54
CA GLN A 416 5.72 -9.07 -0.96
C GLN A 416 5.91 -7.77 -1.76
N SER A 417 6.99 -7.01 -1.53
CA SER A 417 7.29 -5.76 -2.25
C SER A 417 7.79 -6.01 -3.67
N GLU A 418 8.54 -7.10 -3.89
CA GLU A 418 9.02 -7.46 -5.22
C GLU A 418 7.89 -7.95 -6.13
N LYS A 419 7.56 -7.18 -7.17
CA LYS A 419 6.67 -7.66 -8.25
C LYS A 419 7.39 -8.75 -9.09
N PRO A 420 6.88 -10.01 -9.13
CA PRO A 420 7.48 -11.04 -9.96
C PRO A 420 7.31 -10.77 -11.45
N ARG A 421 8.20 -11.34 -12.26
CA ARG A 421 8.20 -11.20 -13.73
C ARG A 421 6.86 -11.60 -14.34
N LEU A 422 6.24 -12.68 -13.85
CA LEU A 422 4.93 -13.10 -14.31
C LEU A 422 3.84 -12.03 -14.11
N ALA A 423 3.84 -11.34 -12.97
CA ALA A 423 2.89 -10.25 -12.71
C ALA A 423 3.17 -9.04 -13.61
N GLN A 424 4.43 -8.70 -13.85
CA GLN A 424 4.81 -7.62 -14.78
C GLN A 424 4.42 -7.96 -16.24
N LEU A 425 4.57 -9.21 -16.64
CA LEU A 425 4.16 -9.70 -17.96
C LEU A 425 2.63 -9.65 -18.11
N ALA A 426 1.89 -10.05 -17.08
CA ALA A 426 0.43 -9.94 -17.07
C ALA A 426 -0.04 -8.48 -17.17
N ASP A 427 0.57 -7.56 -16.39
CA ASP A 427 0.29 -6.11 -16.47
C ASP A 427 0.55 -5.57 -17.89
N ARG A 428 1.66 -5.98 -18.53
CA ARG A 428 2.00 -5.56 -19.89
C ARG A 428 1.07 -6.14 -20.95
N ALA A 429 0.70 -7.42 -20.81
CA ALA A 429 -0.24 -8.08 -21.70
C ALA A 429 -1.63 -7.42 -21.62
N ALA A 430 -2.09 -7.07 -20.41
CA ALA A 430 -3.34 -6.35 -20.20
C ALA A 430 -3.32 -4.96 -20.88
N ALA A 431 -2.23 -4.21 -20.78
CA ALA A 431 -2.11 -2.91 -21.44
C ALA A 431 -2.14 -3.02 -22.98
N TRP A 432 -1.44 -4.03 -23.54
CA TRP A 432 -1.46 -4.28 -24.98
C TRP A 432 -2.84 -4.73 -25.46
N PHE A 433 -3.51 -5.60 -24.70
CA PHE A 433 -4.88 -6.04 -24.95
C PHE A 433 -5.85 -4.85 -24.98
N VAL A 434 -5.78 -3.94 -24.00
CA VAL A 434 -6.61 -2.73 -23.97
C VAL A 434 -6.33 -1.84 -25.18
N GLY A 435 -5.07 -1.66 -25.55
CA GLY A 435 -4.70 -0.88 -26.75
C GLY A 435 -5.27 -1.47 -28.04
N LEU A 436 -5.11 -2.78 -28.25
CA LEU A 436 -5.67 -3.49 -29.40
C LEU A 436 -7.19 -3.39 -29.43
N LEU A 437 -7.83 -3.57 -28.29
CA LEU A 437 -9.27 -3.48 -28.11
C LEU A 437 -9.82 -2.10 -28.48
N LEU A 438 -9.17 -1.01 -28.04
CA LEU A 438 -9.58 0.34 -28.43
C LEU A 438 -9.43 0.57 -29.94
N ILE A 439 -8.37 0.06 -30.57
CA ILE A 439 -8.19 0.14 -32.03
C ILE A 439 -9.32 -0.63 -32.74
N ILE A 440 -9.64 -1.84 -32.28
CA ILE A 440 -10.73 -2.64 -32.84
C ILE A 440 -12.07 -1.92 -32.65
N THR A 441 -12.33 -1.34 -31.48
CA THR A 441 -13.55 -0.57 -31.21
C THR A 441 -13.69 0.60 -32.18
N ILE A 442 -12.61 1.34 -32.43
CA ILE A 442 -12.60 2.45 -33.39
C ILE A 442 -12.86 1.92 -34.82
N ALA A 443 -12.17 0.85 -35.23
CA ALA A 443 -12.34 0.27 -36.56
C ALA A 443 -13.77 -0.22 -36.80
N VAL A 444 -14.35 -0.95 -35.84
CA VAL A 444 -15.74 -1.42 -35.91
C VAL A 444 -16.70 -0.23 -35.91
N GLY A 445 -16.45 0.79 -35.09
CA GLY A 445 -17.24 2.02 -35.08
C GLY A 445 -17.24 2.73 -36.44
N LEU A 446 -16.08 2.83 -37.11
CA LEU A 446 -15.97 3.44 -38.44
C LEU A 446 -16.69 2.62 -39.53
N VAL A 447 -16.59 1.29 -39.48
CA VAL A 447 -17.29 0.40 -40.41
C VAL A 447 -18.81 0.56 -40.25
N TRP A 448 -19.31 0.52 -39.02
CA TRP A 448 -20.73 0.72 -38.76
C TRP A 448 -21.20 2.14 -39.04
N TYR A 449 -20.34 3.14 -38.92
CA TYR A 449 -20.67 4.50 -39.31
C TYR A 449 -20.95 4.60 -40.83
N ALA A 450 -20.23 3.82 -41.64
CA ALA A 450 -20.49 3.75 -43.08
C ALA A 450 -21.72 2.91 -43.45
N ILE A 451 -22.07 1.89 -42.65
CA ILE A 451 -23.21 0.99 -42.93
C ILE A 451 -24.52 1.55 -42.38
N ASP A 452 -24.54 1.87 -41.08
CA ASP A 452 -25.71 2.32 -40.34
C ASP A 452 -25.29 3.12 -39.08
N PRO A 453 -25.23 4.47 -39.18
CA PRO A 453 -24.82 5.33 -38.09
C PRO A 453 -25.62 5.16 -36.79
N SER A 454 -26.88 4.71 -36.88
CA SER A 454 -27.75 4.56 -35.71
C SER A 454 -27.28 3.46 -34.75
N LYS A 455 -26.50 2.48 -35.25
CA LYS A 455 -26.02 1.33 -34.47
C LYS A 455 -24.63 1.51 -33.87
N VAL A 456 -23.87 2.49 -34.35
CA VAL A 456 -22.45 2.71 -33.97
C VAL A 456 -22.30 2.79 -32.46
N LEU A 457 -23.12 3.62 -31.81
CA LEU A 457 -23.02 3.88 -30.37
C LEU A 457 -23.19 2.58 -29.57
N TRP A 458 -24.22 1.79 -29.89
CA TRP A 458 -24.54 0.56 -29.17
C TRP A 458 -23.47 -0.50 -29.37
N ILE A 459 -22.98 -0.66 -30.59
CA ILE A 459 -21.93 -1.65 -30.90
C ILE A 459 -20.62 -1.28 -30.20
N VAL A 460 -20.24 0.00 -30.22
CA VAL A 460 -19.04 0.50 -29.52
C VAL A 460 -19.17 0.28 -28.02
N VAL A 461 -20.31 0.63 -27.41
CA VAL A 461 -20.58 0.40 -25.99
C VAL A 461 -20.51 -1.09 -25.66
N SER A 462 -21.17 -1.96 -26.43
CA SER A 462 -21.14 -3.40 -26.20
C SER A 462 -19.72 -3.96 -26.23
N ILE A 463 -18.90 -3.54 -27.20
CA ILE A 463 -17.49 -3.97 -27.26
C ILE A 463 -16.74 -3.49 -26.01
N LEU A 464 -16.83 -2.22 -25.66
CA LEU A 464 -16.12 -1.64 -24.50
C LEU A 464 -16.51 -2.31 -23.18
N VAL A 465 -17.78 -2.69 -23.02
CA VAL A 465 -18.30 -3.30 -21.78
C VAL A 465 -17.96 -4.79 -21.69
N VAL A 466 -18.20 -5.57 -22.75
CA VAL A 466 -18.01 -7.03 -22.76
C VAL A 466 -16.55 -7.42 -22.60
N THR A 467 -15.63 -6.57 -23.06
CA THR A 467 -14.20 -6.90 -23.15
C THR A 467 -13.40 -6.46 -21.92
N CYS A 468 -14.02 -6.07 -20.79
CA CYS A 468 -13.24 -5.69 -19.60
C CYS A 468 -12.28 -6.81 -19.16
N PRO A 469 -10.95 -6.61 -19.18
CA PRO A 469 -9.98 -7.61 -18.74
C PRO A 469 -9.86 -7.66 -17.20
N CYS A 470 -10.94 -7.32 -16.50
CA CYS A 470 -11.02 -7.17 -15.04
C CYS A 470 -10.43 -8.37 -14.28
N ALA A 471 -10.69 -9.61 -14.74
CA ALA A 471 -10.19 -10.84 -14.11
C ALA A 471 -8.69 -11.11 -14.38
N LEU A 472 -8.18 -10.69 -15.55
CA LEU A 472 -6.81 -10.99 -15.98
C LEU A 472 -5.76 -10.27 -15.12
N GLY A 473 -6.02 -9.01 -14.77
CA GLY A 473 -5.11 -8.21 -13.92
C GLY A 473 -5.05 -8.67 -12.46
N LEU A 474 -6.06 -9.42 -12.00
CA LEU A 474 -6.19 -9.83 -10.60
C LEU A 474 -5.69 -11.26 -10.33
N ALA A 475 -5.81 -12.16 -11.30
CA ALA A 475 -5.55 -13.58 -11.10
C ALA A 475 -4.15 -13.84 -10.51
N THR A 476 -3.13 -13.20 -11.09
CA THR A 476 -1.72 -13.43 -10.71
C THR A 476 -1.39 -12.90 -9.30
N PRO A 477 -1.67 -11.63 -8.95
CA PRO A 477 -1.42 -11.13 -7.59
C PRO A 477 -2.19 -11.91 -6.51
N ALA A 478 -3.45 -12.27 -6.76
CA ALA A 478 -4.26 -13.01 -5.79
C ALA A 478 -3.68 -14.41 -5.53
N ALA A 479 -3.30 -15.13 -6.59
CA ALA A 479 -2.69 -16.46 -6.47
C ALA A 479 -1.36 -16.42 -5.70
N LEU A 480 -0.47 -15.49 -6.06
CA LEU A 480 0.86 -15.37 -5.43
C LEU A 480 0.77 -15.01 -3.95
N THR A 481 -0.08 -14.04 -3.61
CA THR A 481 -0.18 -13.59 -2.22
C THR A 481 -0.82 -14.69 -1.36
N THR A 482 -1.82 -15.41 -1.88
CA THR A 482 -2.43 -16.56 -1.18
C THR A 482 -1.44 -17.71 -1.01
N ALA A 483 -0.66 -18.04 -2.04
CA ALA A 483 0.38 -19.06 -1.98
C ALA A 483 1.45 -18.71 -0.92
N THR A 484 1.91 -17.47 -0.92
CA THR A 484 2.90 -16.95 0.05
C THR A 484 2.39 -17.04 1.49
N GLY A 485 1.14 -16.63 1.73
CA GLY A 485 0.52 -16.74 3.05
C GLY A 485 0.38 -18.19 3.52
N ARG A 486 0.01 -19.12 2.63
CA ARG A 486 -0.10 -20.55 2.94
C ARG A 486 1.27 -21.16 3.25
N LEU A 487 2.30 -20.86 2.46
CA LEU A 487 3.65 -21.37 2.69
C LEU A 487 4.22 -20.89 4.02
N THR A 488 3.98 -19.63 4.37
CA THR A 488 4.42 -19.08 5.67
C THR A 488 3.81 -19.87 6.84
N ARG A 489 2.52 -20.25 6.76
CA ARG A 489 1.87 -21.10 7.78
C ARG A 489 2.43 -22.52 7.85
N LEU A 490 3.12 -22.98 6.81
CA LEU A 490 3.82 -24.26 6.77
C LEU A 490 5.30 -24.13 7.17
N GLY A 491 5.74 -22.97 7.68
CA GLY A 491 7.14 -22.71 8.02
C GLY A 491 8.04 -22.41 6.81
N LEU A 492 7.47 -22.26 5.60
CA LEU A 492 8.20 -21.97 4.37
C LEU A 492 8.17 -20.47 4.06
N LEU A 493 9.29 -19.79 4.34
CA LEU A 493 9.45 -18.37 4.08
C LEU A 493 9.92 -18.12 2.65
N THR A 494 9.05 -17.54 1.83
CA THR A 494 9.46 -17.01 0.53
C THR A 494 10.18 -15.68 0.74
N THR A 495 11.37 -15.52 0.16
CA THR A 495 12.22 -14.33 0.34
C THR A 495 12.24 -13.41 -0.87
N ARG A 496 11.77 -13.89 -2.02
CA ARG A 496 11.75 -13.17 -3.31
C ARG A 496 10.49 -13.51 -4.08
N GLY A 497 9.92 -12.53 -4.79
CA GLY A 497 8.66 -12.71 -5.53
C GLY A 497 8.74 -13.77 -6.64
N HIS A 498 9.91 -13.96 -7.25
CA HIS A 498 10.15 -14.95 -8.31
C HIS A 498 10.54 -16.34 -7.78
N ALA A 499 10.73 -16.51 -6.47
CA ALA A 499 11.16 -17.78 -5.89
C ALA A 499 10.14 -18.89 -6.15
N LEU A 500 8.84 -18.59 -6.07
CA LEU A 500 7.78 -19.55 -6.36
C LEU A 500 7.74 -19.97 -7.82
N GLU A 501 7.94 -19.03 -8.73
CA GLU A 501 8.02 -19.32 -10.16
C GLU A 501 9.23 -20.20 -10.49
N THR A 502 10.37 -19.89 -9.86
CA THR A 502 11.61 -20.64 -10.06
C THR A 502 11.49 -22.04 -9.48
N LEU A 503 10.94 -22.16 -8.27
CA LEU A 503 10.71 -23.44 -7.60
C LEU A 503 9.74 -24.33 -8.40
N ALA A 504 8.70 -23.76 -8.99
CA ALA A 504 7.76 -24.49 -9.84
C ALA A 504 8.39 -25.05 -11.13
N ARG A 505 9.52 -24.47 -11.57
CA ARG A 505 10.29 -24.91 -12.73
C ARG A 505 11.53 -25.73 -12.36
N ALA A 506 11.83 -25.86 -11.07
CA ALA A 506 13.02 -26.58 -10.61
C ALA A 506 12.81 -28.08 -10.84
N THR A 507 13.77 -28.71 -11.52
CA THR A 507 13.80 -30.16 -11.78
C THR A 507 14.68 -30.90 -10.78
N ASP A 508 15.72 -30.22 -10.30
CA ASP A 508 16.77 -30.80 -9.47
C ASP A 508 16.84 -30.07 -8.13
N LEU A 509 16.93 -30.84 -7.04
CA LEU A 509 17.06 -30.34 -5.68
C LEU A 509 18.43 -30.77 -5.14
N VAL A 510 19.33 -29.81 -4.97
CA VAL A 510 20.65 -30.05 -4.38
C VAL A 510 20.62 -29.59 -2.93
N PHE A 511 20.80 -30.53 -2.01
CA PHE A 511 20.84 -30.25 -0.58
C PHE A 511 22.29 -30.13 -0.12
N ASP A 512 22.59 -29.09 0.66
CA ASP A 512 23.81 -29.13 1.47
C ASP A 512 23.68 -30.26 2.51
N LYS A 513 24.78 -30.89 2.87
CA LYS A 513 24.74 -31.96 3.86
C LYS A 513 24.63 -31.37 5.27
N THR A 514 25.56 -30.48 5.60
CA THR A 514 25.78 -30.05 6.98
C THR A 514 24.78 -28.98 7.38
N GLY A 515 23.96 -29.23 8.40
CA GLY A 515 22.96 -28.27 8.87
C GLY A 515 21.69 -28.18 8.03
N THR A 516 21.59 -28.92 6.91
CA THR A 516 20.35 -29.12 6.15
C THR A 516 19.86 -30.56 6.27
N LEU A 517 20.67 -31.55 5.86
CA LEU A 517 20.36 -32.97 6.05
C LEU A 517 20.79 -33.50 7.44
N THR A 518 21.69 -32.79 8.11
CA THR A 518 22.17 -33.14 9.46
C THR A 518 21.73 -32.10 10.48
N HIS A 519 21.65 -32.52 11.75
CA HIS A 519 21.30 -31.64 12.88
C HIS A 519 22.34 -30.55 13.18
N GLY A 520 23.47 -30.49 12.45
CA GLY A 520 24.53 -29.48 12.66
C GLY A 520 25.27 -29.60 14.00
N GLN A 521 24.99 -30.63 14.79
CA GLN A 521 25.63 -30.89 16.07
C GLN A 521 26.61 -32.05 15.93
N LEU A 522 27.85 -31.86 16.39
CA LEU A 522 28.84 -32.93 16.48
C LEU A 522 28.55 -33.74 17.74
N SER A 523 28.27 -35.03 17.57
CA SER A 523 28.15 -35.98 18.66
C SER A 523 29.14 -37.12 18.49
N VAL A 524 29.74 -37.55 19.59
CA VAL A 524 30.58 -38.76 19.61
C VAL A 524 29.67 -39.96 19.40
N ARG A 525 29.65 -40.52 18.18
CA ARG A 525 28.81 -41.67 17.86
C ARG A 525 29.40 -42.99 18.34
N ARG A 526 30.73 -43.09 18.36
CA ARG A 526 31.44 -44.32 18.71
C ARG A 526 32.84 -44.00 19.18
N VAL A 527 33.24 -44.58 20.29
CA VAL A 527 34.63 -44.59 20.76
C VAL A 527 35.19 -46.00 20.48
N ILE A 528 36.35 -46.08 19.85
CA ILE A 528 37.04 -47.36 19.58
C ILE A 528 38.36 -47.34 20.35
N PRO A 529 38.39 -47.82 21.60
CA PRO A 529 39.61 -47.85 22.38
C PRO A 529 40.59 -48.87 21.81
N LEU A 530 41.87 -48.52 21.74
CA LEU A 530 42.96 -49.41 21.34
C LEU A 530 43.71 -49.91 22.59
N ARG A 531 44.36 -51.08 22.51
CA ARG A 531 45.23 -51.66 23.57
C ARG A 531 44.54 -51.94 24.92
N GLY A 532 43.26 -52.33 24.91
CA GLY A 532 42.58 -52.86 26.12
C GLY A 532 42.08 -51.79 27.10
N HIS A 533 42.13 -50.51 26.73
CA HIS A 533 41.48 -49.44 27.49
C HIS A 533 39.95 -49.57 27.46
N SER A 534 39.31 -49.21 28.56
CA SER A 534 37.84 -49.18 28.63
C SER A 534 37.28 -47.94 27.94
N GLU A 535 36.05 -48.02 27.42
CA GLU A 535 35.41 -46.88 26.74
C GLU A 535 35.28 -45.67 27.69
N SER A 536 35.07 -45.90 28.98
CA SER A 536 35.01 -44.89 30.05
C SER A 536 36.35 -44.21 30.35
N GLU A 537 37.49 -44.88 30.13
CA GLU A 537 38.82 -44.28 30.34
C GLU A 537 39.19 -43.29 29.23
N VAL A 538 38.62 -43.43 28.04
CA VAL A 538 38.96 -42.66 26.83
C VAL A 538 37.92 -41.57 26.53
N SER A 539 36.73 -41.65 27.13
CA SER A 539 35.62 -40.71 26.92
C SER A 539 35.47 -39.64 28.02
N ALA A 540 36.29 -39.70 29.08
CA ALA A 540 36.50 -38.61 30.03
C ALA A 540 37.45 -37.57 29.44
#